data_AF-A0AAW0AB41-F1
#
_entry.id   AF-A0AAW0AB41-F1
#
_cell.length_a   1.000
_cell.length_b   1.000
_cell.length_c   1.000
_cell.angle_alpha   90.00
_cell.angle_beta   90.00
_cell.angle_gamma   90.00
#
_symmetry.space_group_name_H-M   'P 1'
#
loop_
_entity.id
_entity.type
_entity.pdbx_description
1 polymer ?
#
loop_
_entity_poly.entity_id
_entity_poly.type
_entity_poly.pdbx_seq_one_letter_code
_entity_poly.pdbx_strand_id
1 'polypeptide(L)'
;MQLNTFFTALVVVAAANHGAIATTVQFSTTTGCSSFQDTYQGDCNFCSDPPGDFASVKFSDLPSSYRVTIHNEDKCTPASQVGQGFGAACWNKGGTALRSAWVACPGLDLI
;
A
#
# COMPACT_ATOMS: atom_id res chain seq x y z
N MET A 1 10.22 -16.74 -48.48
CA MET A 1 10.83 -15.71 -47.61
C MET A 1 9.71 -15.08 -46.80
N GLN A 2 9.69 -15.26 -45.49
CA GLN A 2 8.80 -14.49 -44.62
C GLN A 2 9.58 -14.20 -43.34
N LEU A 3 10.02 -12.95 -43.21
CA LEU A 3 10.73 -12.42 -42.06
C LEU A 3 9.66 -12.10 -40.99
N ASN A 4 9.62 -12.86 -39.90
CA ASN A 4 8.81 -12.50 -38.74
C ASN A 4 9.54 -11.42 -37.95
N THR A 5 9.15 -10.17 -38.13
CA THR A 5 9.64 -9.04 -37.36
C THR A 5 8.97 -9.04 -35.98
N PHE A 6 9.69 -9.45 -34.94
CA PHE A 6 9.26 -9.24 -33.56
C PHE A 6 9.45 -7.77 -33.18
N PHE A 7 8.35 -7.06 -32.95
CA PHE A 7 8.35 -5.75 -32.32
C PHE A 7 8.51 -5.91 -30.80
N THR A 8 9.72 -5.74 -30.29
CA THR A 8 9.95 -5.58 -28.85
C THR A 8 9.56 -4.16 -28.44
N ALA A 9 8.41 -4.02 -27.78
CA ALA A 9 8.00 -2.77 -27.17
C ALA A 9 8.93 -2.43 -25.99
N LEU A 10 9.68 -1.34 -26.11
CA LEU A 10 10.48 -0.77 -25.03
C LEU A 10 9.53 -0.08 -24.03
N VAL A 11 9.30 -0.70 -22.87
CA VAL A 11 8.59 -0.04 -21.76
C VAL A 11 9.59 0.82 -20.99
N VAL A 12 9.52 2.14 -21.17
CA VAL A 12 10.28 3.10 -20.37
C VAL A 12 9.52 3.31 -19.05
N VAL A 13 10.02 2.72 -17.96
CA VAL A 13 9.51 3.03 -16.62
C VAL A 13 10.15 4.35 -16.19
N ALA A 14 9.39 5.45 -16.27
CA ALA A 14 9.82 6.72 -15.70
C ALA A 14 9.82 6.59 -14.17
N ALA A 15 11.01 6.58 -13.57
CA ALA A 15 11.17 6.70 -12.12
C ALA A 15 10.85 8.16 -11.72
N ALA A 16 9.60 8.41 -11.37
CA ALA A 16 9.19 9.67 -10.75
C ALA A 16 9.79 9.73 -9.34
N ASN A 17 10.89 10.45 -9.18
CA ASN A 17 11.44 10.81 -7.86
C ASN A 17 10.50 11.84 -7.22
N HIS A 18 9.44 11.36 -6.56
CA HIS A 18 8.62 12.20 -5.70
C HIS A 18 9.28 12.29 -4.32
N GLY A 19 9.34 13.50 -3.76
CA GLY A 19 9.94 13.75 -2.46
C GLY A 19 9.43 12.76 -1.42
N ALA A 20 10.35 11.96 -0.91
CA ALA A 20 10.16 10.99 0.15
C ALA A 20 9.64 11.71 1.41
N ILE A 21 8.33 11.64 1.66
CA ILE A 21 7.77 11.95 2.97
C ILE A 21 7.69 10.61 3.69
N ALA A 22 8.37 10.51 4.82
CA ALA A 22 8.31 9.32 5.67
C ALA A 22 6.87 9.15 6.16
N THR A 23 6.21 8.12 5.64
CA THR A 23 4.85 7.74 6.02
C THR A 23 4.91 6.68 7.11
N THR A 24 3.99 6.77 8.07
CA THR A 24 3.92 5.83 9.19
C THR A 24 2.70 4.92 9.00
N VAL A 25 2.93 3.60 9.08
CA VAL A 25 1.89 2.57 9.06
C VAL A 25 1.94 1.80 10.37
N GLN A 26 0.82 1.75 11.08
CA GLN A 26 0.74 1.09 12.38
C GLN A 26 -0.34 0.03 12.39
N PHE A 27 -0.04 -1.13 12.98
CA PHE A 27 -0.95 -2.27 13.03
C PHE A 27 -1.46 -2.49 14.45
N SER A 28 -2.76 -2.82 14.54
CA SER A 28 -3.46 -3.08 15.80
C SER A 28 -4.18 -4.43 15.74
N THR A 29 -3.98 -5.29 16.74
CA THR A 29 -4.81 -6.51 16.95
C THR A 29 -6.16 -6.19 17.58
N THR A 30 -6.32 -4.98 18.12
CA THR A 30 -7.58 -4.46 18.63
C THR A 30 -8.30 -3.62 17.58
N THR A 31 -9.63 -3.63 17.62
CA THR A 31 -10.43 -2.78 16.73
C THR A 31 -10.34 -1.33 17.21
N GLY A 32 -10.13 -0.40 16.29
CA GLY A 32 -9.85 1.00 16.59
C GLY A 32 -8.35 1.26 16.72
N CYS A 33 -7.90 2.34 16.10
CA CYS A 33 -6.49 2.75 16.09
C CYS A 33 -6.09 3.53 17.35
N SER A 34 -6.37 2.96 18.52
CA SER A 34 -6.04 3.52 19.84
C SER A 34 -4.73 2.96 20.42
N SER A 35 -4.32 1.78 19.99
CA SER A 35 -3.13 1.07 20.43
C SER A 35 -2.52 0.31 19.25
N PHE A 36 -1.18 0.17 19.24
CA PHE A 36 -0.45 -0.43 18.12
C PHE A 36 0.59 -1.41 18.65
N GLN A 37 0.77 -2.52 17.95
CA GLN A 37 1.82 -3.50 18.23
C GLN A 37 3.02 -3.26 17.34
N ASP A 38 2.76 -3.00 16.06
CA ASP A 38 3.81 -2.82 15.06
C ASP A 38 3.69 -1.45 14.41
N THR A 39 4.84 -0.81 14.19
CA THR A 39 4.94 0.50 13.52
C THR A 39 6.04 0.42 12.47
N TYR A 40 5.68 0.77 11.25
CA TYR A 40 6.55 0.77 10.09
C TYR A 40 6.62 2.19 9.52
N GLN A 41 7.82 2.58 9.12
CA GLN A 41 8.05 3.86 8.45
C GLN A 41 8.71 3.61 7.11
N GLY A 42 8.24 4.29 6.10
CA GLY A 42 8.75 4.16 4.75
C GLY A 42 8.30 5.30 3.85
N ASP A 43 9.03 5.46 2.76
CA ASP A 43 8.61 6.32 1.65
C ASP A 43 7.45 5.68 0.90
N CYS A 44 6.75 6.44 0.08
CA CYS A 44 5.69 5.88 -0.74
C CYS A 44 6.19 4.84 -1.75
N ASN A 45 5.27 4.03 -2.24
CA ASN A 45 5.48 2.77 -2.97
C ASN A 45 6.14 1.68 -2.11
N PHE A 46 5.67 1.51 -0.87
CA PHE A 46 6.13 0.45 0.02
C PHE A 46 4.97 -0.38 0.57
N CYS A 47 5.26 -1.66 0.81
CA CYS A 47 4.38 -2.61 1.48
C CYS A 47 4.86 -2.80 2.93
N SER A 48 3.98 -2.58 3.89
CA SER A 48 4.17 -3.03 5.27
C SER A 48 3.50 -4.39 5.43
N ASP A 49 4.28 -5.42 5.76
CA ASP A 49 3.85 -6.81 5.82
C ASP A 49 4.32 -7.49 7.13
N PRO A 50 3.84 -7.03 8.30
CA PRO A 50 4.12 -7.69 9.58
C PRO A 50 3.56 -9.13 9.61
N PRO A 51 4.24 -10.08 10.27
CA PRO A 51 3.65 -11.37 10.55
C PRO A 51 2.49 -11.23 11.55
N GLY A 52 1.28 -11.63 11.17
CA GLY A 52 0.15 -11.68 12.10
C GLY A 52 -1.20 -11.41 11.44
N ASP A 53 -2.23 -11.37 12.29
CA ASP A 53 -3.59 -10.99 11.91
C ASP A 53 -4.01 -9.75 12.70
N PHE A 54 -4.39 -8.69 11.99
CA PHE A 54 -4.68 -7.39 12.58
C PHE A 54 -6.16 -7.03 12.42
N ALA A 55 -6.66 -6.32 13.42
CA ALA A 55 -8.01 -5.77 13.45
C ALA A 55 -8.07 -4.34 12.95
N SER A 56 -6.97 -3.59 13.00
CA SER A 56 -6.91 -2.24 12.46
C SER A 56 -5.53 -1.89 11.90
N VAL A 57 -5.51 -0.99 10.92
CA VAL A 57 -4.30 -0.38 10.37
C VAL A 57 -4.48 1.14 10.34
N LYS A 58 -3.49 1.87 10.85
CA LYS A 58 -3.45 3.33 10.80
C LYS A 58 -2.37 3.79 9.84
N PHE A 59 -2.72 4.71 8.97
CA PHE A 59 -1.79 5.51 8.19
C PHE A 59 -1.68 6.90 8.82
N SER A 60 -0.47 7.39 9.07
CA SER A 60 -0.19 8.76 9.50
C SER A 60 1.02 9.34 8.78
N ASP A 61 1.22 10.65 8.95
CA ASP A 61 2.38 11.38 8.41
C ASP A 61 2.48 11.33 6.87
N LEU A 62 1.33 11.16 6.19
CA LEU A 62 1.20 11.18 4.74
C LEU A 62 0.22 12.26 4.27
N PRO A 63 0.49 12.94 3.14
CA PRO A 63 -0.46 13.87 2.53
C PRO A 63 -1.73 13.18 2.03
N SER A 64 -2.82 13.95 1.90
CA SER A 64 -4.11 13.46 1.38
C SER A 64 -4.10 13.01 -0.08
N SER A 65 -3.03 13.28 -0.83
CA SER A 65 -2.88 12.84 -2.22
C SER A 65 -2.31 11.43 -2.37
N TYR A 66 -1.84 10.81 -1.28
CA TYR A 66 -1.23 9.48 -1.30
C TYR A 66 -2.33 8.43 -1.22
N ARG A 67 -2.39 7.52 -2.20
CA ARG A 67 -3.32 6.40 -2.17
C ARG A 67 -2.81 5.36 -1.19
N VAL A 68 -3.69 4.85 -0.34
CA VAL A 68 -3.39 3.75 0.58
C VAL A 68 -4.30 2.57 0.30
N THR A 69 -3.77 1.36 0.40
CA THR A 69 -4.55 0.13 0.25
C THR A 69 -4.30 -0.81 1.43
N ILE A 70 -5.34 -1.55 1.79
CA ILE A 70 -5.34 -2.53 2.87
C ILE A 70 -5.57 -3.91 2.26
N HIS A 71 -4.86 -4.90 2.79
CA HIS A 71 -4.87 -6.26 2.28
C HIS A 71 -5.14 -7.29 3.38
N ASN A 72 -5.85 -8.37 3.03
CA ASN A 72 -6.15 -9.50 3.92
C ASN A 72 -5.17 -10.67 3.79
N GLU A 73 -4.15 -10.53 2.94
CA GLU A 73 -3.04 -11.47 2.80
C GLU A 73 -1.71 -10.68 2.81
N ASP A 74 -0.62 -11.44 2.86
CA ASP A 74 0.74 -10.91 2.91
C ASP A 74 1.14 -10.27 1.55
N LYS A 75 2.23 -9.50 1.55
CA LYS A 75 2.91 -8.95 0.36
C LYS A 75 2.13 -7.94 -0.49
N CYS A 76 1.03 -7.38 0.00
CA CYS A 76 0.25 -6.34 -0.68
C CYS A 76 -0.10 -6.69 -2.14
N THR A 77 -0.45 -7.95 -2.43
CA THR A 77 -0.79 -8.35 -3.80
C THR A 77 -2.12 -7.71 -4.26
N PRO A 78 -2.32 -7.46 -5.56
CA PRO A 78 -3.59 -6.91 -6.05
C PRO A 78 -4.81 -7.77 -5.70
N ALA A 79 -4.65 -9.10 -5.67
CA ALA A 79 -5.74 -10.03 -5.35
C ALA A 79 -6.16 -9.99 -3.88
N SER A 80 -5.26 -9.58 -2.97
CA SER A 80 -5.53 -9.51 -1.54
C SER A 80 -6.08 -8.15 -1.09
N GLN A 81 -6.28 -7.20 -2.01
CA GLN A 81 -6.78 -5.88 -1.67
C GLN A 81 -8.24 -5.96 -1.19
N VAL A 82 -8.49 -5.48 0.03
CA VAL A 82 -9.83 -5.44 0.65
C VAL A 82 -10.34 -4.04 0.92
N GLY A 83 -9.48 -3.02 0.78
CA GLY A 83 -9.85 -1.62 0.98
C GLY A 83 -8.86 -0.66 0.35
N GLN A 84 -9.33 0.54 0.04
CA GLN A 84 -8.50 1.64 -0.45
C GLN A 84 -9.06 3.00 -0.05
N GLY A 85 -8.16 3.97 0.08
CA GLY A 85 -8.52 5.37 0.25
C GLY A 85 -7.30 6.25 0.05
N PHE A 86 -7.35 7.44 0.63
CA PHE A 86 -6.32 8.45 0.45
C PHE A 86 -5.97 9.12 1.77
N GLY A 87 -4.68 9.41 1.94
CA GLY A 87 -4.15 10.12 3.10
C GLY A 87 -4.18 9.34 4.42
N ALA A 88 -4.02 10.09 5.50
CA ALA A 88 -4.08 9.57 6.86
C ALA A 88 -5.47 9.02 7.18
N ALA A 89 -5.52 7.77 7.65
CA ALA A 89 -6.77 7.06 7.90
C ALA A 89 -6.55 5.94 8.93
N CYS A 90 -7.63 5.59 9.63
CA CYS A 90 -7.72 4.38 10.44
C CYS A 90 -8.68 3.41 9.77
N TRP A 91 -8.17 2.24 9.38
CA TRP A 91 -8.93 1.17 8.76
C TRP A 91 -9.19 0.08 9.78
N ASN A 92 -10.45 -0.32 9.93
CA ASN A 92 -10.81 -1.47 10.73
C ASN A 92 -11.09 -2.66 9.81
N LYS A 93 -10.82 -3.86 10.30
CA LYS A 93 -11.16 -5.09 9.61
C LYS A 93 -12.67 -5.23 9.44
N GLY A 94 -13.07 -5.83 8.33
CA GLY A 94 -14.45 -6.29 8.11
C GLY A 94 -14.61 -7.73 8.57
N GLY A 95 -15.08 -8.59 7.67
CA GLY A 95 -15.21 -10.04 7.92
C GLY A 95 -13.90 -10.83 7.92
N THR A 96 -12.79 -10.24 7.45
CA THR A 96 -11.47 -10.90 7.35
C THR A 96 -10.42 -10.08 8.09
N ALA A 97 -9.39 -10.73 8.62
CA ALA A 97 -8.24 -10.04 9.21
C ALA A 97 -7.49 -9.20 8.17
N LEU A 98 -6.77 -8.17 8.65
CA LEU A 98 -5.83 -7.38 7.86
C LEU A 98 -4.42 -7.95 8.07
N ARG A 99 -3.60 -7.98 7.03
CA ARG A 99 -2.26 -8.59 7.08
C ARG A 99 -1.17 -7.69 6.53
N SER A 100 -1.45 -6.99 5.44
CA SER A 100 -0.50 -6.04 4.87
C SER A 100 -1.17 -4.75 4.43
N ALA A 101 -0.36 -3.71 4.26
CA ALA A 101 -0.81 -2.37 3.91
C ALA A 101 0.19 -1.69 2.98
N TRP A 102 -0.31 -1.03 1.94
CA TRP A 102 0.51 -0.37 0.94
C TRP A 102 0.22 1.13 0.91
N VAL A 103 1.28 1.91 0.72
CA VAL A 103 1.19 3.36 0.47
C VAL A 103 1.75 3.62 -0.91
N ALA A 104 0.98 4.21 -1.81
CA ALA A 104 1.40 4.61 -3.15
C ALA A 104 1.77 6.10 -3.20
N CYS A 105 2.74 6.45 -4.04
CA CYS A 105 3.06 7.86 -4.30
C CYS A 105 1.91 8.54 -5.07
N PRO A 106 1.70 9.86 -4.87
CA PRO A 106 0.74 10.62 -5.68
C PRO A 106 1.16 10.56 -7.16
N GLY A 107 0.21 10.39 -8.07
CA GLY A 107 0.46 10.41 -9.52
C GLY A 107 0.59 9.04 -10.21
N LEU A 108 0.24 7.93 -9.55
CA LEU A 108 0.09 6.61 -10.18
C LEU A 108 -1.37 6.13 -10.17
N ASP A 109 -2.29 7.02 -10.55
CA ASP A 109 -3.60 6.62 -11.08
C ASP A 109 -3.43 6.44 -12.58
N LEU A 110 -2.85 5.29 -12.99
CA LEU A 110 -2.93 4.87 -14.39
C LEU A 110 -4.38 4.45 -14.65
N ILE A 111 -5.09 5.35 -15.33
CA ILE A 111 -6.33 5.08 -16.06
C ILE A 111 -6.06 4.02 -17.13
#